data_AF-S4S3N3-F1
#
_entry.id   AF-S4S3N3-F1
#
_cell.length_a   1.000
_cell.length_b   1.000
_cell.length_c   1.000
_cell.angle_alpha   90.00
_cell.angle_beta   90.00
_cell.angle_gamma   90.00
#
_symmetry.space_group_name_H-M   'P 1'
#
loop_
_entity.id
_entity.type
_entity.pdbx_description
1 polymer ?
#
loop_
_entity_poly.entity_id
_entity_poly.type
_entity_poly.pdbx_seq_one_letter_code
_entity_poly.pdbx_strand_id
1 'polypeptide(L)' 'VEILKLDDEEADSPMGPYTGAGTIFGVTGGVMEAAVRSAYFLVTKKELGDVNFLPARGLDGVKEAEVDFGNGTKIKI' A
#
# COMPACT_ATOMS: atom_id res chain seq x y z
N VAL A 1 -8.11 -9.25 30.60
CA VAL A 1 -7.22 -8.18 30.12
C VAL A 1 -8.09 -7.08 29.55
N GLU A 2 -7.94 -5.85 30.05
CA GLU A 2 -8.69 -4.69 29.57
C GLU A 2 -7.84 -3.95 28.54
N ILE A 3 -8.07 -4.21 27.26
CA ILE A 3 -7.18 -3.81 26.15
C ILE A 3 -6.92 -2.30 26.13
N LEU A 4 -7.92 -1.48 26.45
CA LEU A 4 -7.84 -0.02 26.41
C LEU A 4 -7.01 0.62 27.54
N LYS A 5 -6.58 -0.16 28.53
CA LYS A 5 -5.79 0.32 29.69
C LYS A 5 -4.34 -0.16 29.66
N LEU A 6 -3.94 -0.84 28.60
CA LEU A 6 -2.55 -1.27 28.41
C LEU A 6 -1.76 -0.10 27.83
N ASP A 7 -0.49 -0.03 28.20
CA ASP A 7 0.47 0.86 27.54
C ASP A 7 0.83 0.29 26.16
N ASP A 8 1.15 1.17 25.20
CA ASP A 8 1.62 0.75 23.88
C ASP A 8 3.03 0.15 24.01
N GLU A 9 3.26 -0.98 23.34
CA GLU A 9 4.55 -1.66 23.27
C GLU A 9 4.97 -1.86 21.81
N GLU A 10 6.28 -1.77 21.55
CA GLU A 10 6.82 -2.03 20.22
C GLU A 10 6.96 -3.52 19.93
N ALA A 11 6.84 -3.90 18.66
CA ALA A 11 7.10 -5.26 18.22
C ALA A 11 8.61 -5.59 18.26
N ASP A 12 8.93 -6.86 18.49
CA ASP A 12 10.31 -7.33 18.58
C ASP A 12 11.13 -7.14 17.28
N SER A 13 12.38 -6.73 17.44
CA SER A 13 13.36 -6.63 16.35
C SER A 13 14.07 -7.97 16.10
N PRO A 14 14.39 -8.36 14.84
CA PRO A 14 14.39 -7.53 13.62
C PRO A 14 13.13 -7.62 12.74
N MET A 15 12.14 -8.44 13.11
CA MET A 15 10.98 -8.72 12.25
C MET A 15 9.76 -7.83 12.50
N GLY A 16 9.77 -7.03 13.56
CA GLY A 16 8.72 -6.08 13.91
C GLY A 16 8.58 -4.85 13.00
N PRO A 17 9.66 -4.28 12.42
CA PRO A 17 9.53 -3.12 11.55
C PRO A 17 8.67 -3.40 10.30
N TYR A 18 7.72 -2.52 10.02
CA TYR A 18 6.87 -2.57 8.82
C TYR A 18 6.78 -1.19 8.16
N THR A 19 6.33 -1.17 6.90
CA THR A 19 6.12 0.07 6.14
C THR A 19 4.64 0.40 6.03
N GLY A 20 4.31 1.66 5.74
CA GLY A 20 2.92 2.07 5.49
C GLY A 20 2.26 1.34 4.30
N ALA A 21 3.05 0.73 3.40
CA ALA A 21 2.52 -0.16 2.38
C ALA A 21 2.06 -1.50 2.99
N GLY A 22 2.80 -2.08 3.93
CA GLY A 22 2.40 -3.29 4.65
C GLY A 22 1.17 -3.09 5.55
N THR A 23 1.07 -1.93 6.19
CA THR A 23 -0.05 -1.58 7.09
C THR A 23 -1.42 -1.66 6.40
N ILE A 24 -1.50 -1.32 5.10
CA ILE A 24 -2.77 -1.26 4.38
C ILE A 24 -3.22 -2.60 3.80
N PHE A 25 -2.48 -3.71 3.96
CA PHE A 25 -2.85 -4.99 3.36
C PHE A 25 -4.22 -5.53 3.82
N GLY A 26 -4.65 -5.14 5.03
CA GLY A 26 -5.91 -5.61 5.62
C GLY A 26 -7.19 -4.97 5.05
N VAL A 27 -7.08 -3.94 4.19
CA VAL A 27 -8.24 -3.31 3.56
C VAL A 27 -8.37 -3.68 2.08
N THR A 28 -9.61 -3.67 1.57
CA THR A 28 -9.86 -3.95 0.14
C THR A 28 -9.11 -2.96 -0.75
N GLY A 29 -8.30 -3.51 -1.67
CA GLY A 29 -7.40 -2.77 -2.56
C GLY A 29 -6.07 -2.32 -1.95
N GLY A 30 -5.84 -2.52 -0.64
CA GLY A 30 -4.59 -2.12 -0.01
C GLY A 30 -3.36 -2.93 -0.45
N VAL A 31 -3.55 -4.23 -0.73
CA VAL A 31 -2.49 -5.06 -1.35
C VAL A 31 -2.14 -4.54 -2.75
N MET A 32 -3.14 -4.15 -3.54
CA MET A 32 -2.93 -3.61 -4.89
C MET A 32 -2.20 -2.27 -4.83
N GLU A 33 -2.62 -1.37 -3.95
CA GLU A 33 -1.96 -0.08 -3.72
C GLU A 33 -0.49 -0.27 -3.30
N ALA A 34 -0.21 -1.22 -2.41
CA ALA A 34 1.16 -1.54 -2.03
C ALA A 34 2.00 -2.09 -3.19
N ALA A 35 1.42 -3.00 -3.99
CA ALA A 35 2.10 -3.56 -5.14
C ALA A 35 2.44 -2.49 -6.19
N VAL A 36 1.51 -1.58 -6.48
CA VAL A 36 1.73 -0.46 -7.42
C VAL A 36 2.84 0.47 -6.93
N ARG A 37 2.85 0.83 -5.63
CA ARG A 37 3.91 1.67 -5.04
C ARG A 37 5.30 1.07 -5.26
N SER A 38 5.44 -0.23 -5.01
CA SER A 38 6.70 -0.95 -5.24
C SER A 38 7.04 -1.09 -6.72
N ALA A 39 6.07 -1.46 -7.56
CA ALA A 39 6.25 -1.62 -9.00
C ALA A 39 6.71 -0.32 -9.67
N TYR A 40 6.14 0.83 -9.27
CA TYR A 40 6.53 2.13 -9.81
C TYR A 40 8.01 2.42 -9.56
N PHE A 41 8.50 2.24 -8.32
CA PHE A 41 9.91 2.44 -8.00
C PHE A 41 10.81 1.44 -8.74
N LEU A 42 10.40 0.16 -8.82
CA LEU A 42 11.18 -0.87 -9.49
C LEU A 42 11.38 -0.59 -10.98
N VAL A 43 10.35 -0.08 -11.66
CA VAL A 43 10.36 0.24 -13.10
C VAL A 43 11.00 1.60 -13.39
N THR A 44 10.62 2.64 -12.66
CA THR A 44 11.06 4.02 -12.96
C THR A 44 12.36 4.41 -12.28
N LYS A 45 12.77 3.65 -11.24
CA LYS A 45 13.86 4.00 -10.30
C LYS A 45 13.66 5.36 -9.61
N LYS A 46 12.43 5.87 -9.59
CA LYS A 46 12.04 7.12 -8.96
C LYS A 46 11.02 6.84 -7.87
N GLU A 47 11.08 7.63 -6.80
CA GLU A 47 10.03 7.57 -5.78
C GLU A 47 8.73 8.16 -6.33
N LEU A 48 7.63 7.54 -5.95
CA LEU A 48 6.29 8.01 -6.31
C LEU A 48 5.95 9.19 -5.38
N GLY A 49 5.71 10.36 -5.97
CA GLY A 49 5.46 11.59 -5.19
C GLY A 49 4.19 11.53 -4.34
N ASP A 50 3.10 11.01 -4.91
CA ASP A 50 1.88 10.70 -4.17
C ASP A 50 1.68 9.19 -4.13
N VAL A 51 1.82 8.63 -2.92
CA VAL A 51 1.65 7.20 -2.67
C VAL A 51 0.18 6.79 -2.57
N ASN A 52 -0.75 7.73 -2.51
CA ASN A 52 -2.18 7.42 -2.36
C ASN A 52 -2.79 6.98 -3.67
N PHE A 53 -3.14 5.69 -3.73
CA PHE A 53 -3.87 5.15 -4.87
C PHE A 53 -5.36 5.03 -4.55
N LEU A 54 -6.05 6.17 -4.55
CA LEU A 54 -7.46 6.28 -4.22
C LEU A 54 -8.39 5.35 -5.03
N PRO A 55 -8.16 5.09 -6.33
CA PRO A 55 -9.02 4.20 -7.11
C PRO A 55 -9.10 2.75 -6.61
N ALA A 56 -8.09 2.27 -5.88
CA ALA A 56 -8.13 0.93 -5.30
C ALA A 56 -8.91 0.87 -3.98
N ARG A 57 -9.17 2.01 -3.33
CA ARG A 57 -9.87 2.06 -2.03
C ARG A 57 -11.39 2.05 -2.22
N GLY A 58 -12.12 1.70 -1.16
CA GLY A 58 -13.59 1.67 -1.16
C GLY A 58 -14.19 0.26 -1.23
N LEU A 59 -15.50 0.16 -1.02
CA LEU A 59 -16.23 -1.11 -0.82
C LEU A 59 -16.97 -1.60 -2.06
N ASP A 60 -16.72 -0.99 -3.23
CA ASP A 60 -17.31 -1.44 -4.49
C ASP A 60 -16.87 -2.88 -4.79
N GLY A 61 -17.81 -3.71 -5.25
CA GLY A 61 -17.62 -5.15 -5.42
C GLY A 61 -16.54 -5.52 -6.45
N VAL A 62 -16.35 -4.68 -7.47
CA VAL A 62 -15.27 -4.78 -8.45
C VAL A 62 -14.74 -3.37 -8.71
N LYS A 63 -13.43 -3.21 -8.68
CA LYS A 63 -12.73 -1.94 -8.92
C LYS A 63 -11.71 -2.16 -10.03
N GLU A 64 -11.68 -1.25 -10.99
CA GLU A 64 -10.66 -1.20 -12.04
C GLU A 64 -10.02 0.19 -12.05
N ALA A 65 -8.72 0.26 -12.29
CA ALA A 65 -7.97 1.48 -12.46
C ALA A 65 -6.79 1.29 -13.42
N GLU A 66 -6.29 2.40 -13.97
CA GLU A 66 -5.08 2.42 -14.80
C GLU A 66 -4.05 3.32 -14.15
N VAL A 67 -2.81 2.83 -14.07
CA VAL A 67 -1.67 3.60 -13.56
C VAL A 67 -0.64 3.76 -14.67
N ASP A 68 -0.34 5.00 -15.01
CA ASP A 68 0.73 5.33 -15.95
C ASP A 68 2.04 5.56 -15.17
N PHE A 69 3.08 4.82 -15.53
CA PHE A 69 4.40 4.94 -14.91
C PHE A 69 5.24 6.07 -15.53
N GLY A 70 4.67 6.87 -16.42
CA GLY A 70 5.31 8.04 -17.05
C GLY A 70 6.36 7.68 -18.10
N ASN A 71 6.55 6.39 -18.38
CA ASN A 71 7.48 5.86 -19.38
C ASN A 71 6.76 5.10 -20.52
N GLY A 72 5.44 5.27 -20.63
CA GLY A 72 4.59 4.55 -21.59
C GLY A 72 4.13 3.16 -21.12
N THR A 73 4.58 2.70 -19.95
CA THR A 73 4.06 1.47 -19.33
C THR A 73 2.79 1.80 -18.54
N LYS A 74 1.66 1.32 -19.03
CA LYS A 74 0.36 1.41 -18.36
C LYS A 74 0.04 0.09 -17.71
N ILE A 75 -0.24 0.11 -16.42
CA ILE A 75 -0.71 -1.06 -15.67
C ILE A 75 -2.20 -0.89 -15.45
N LYS A 76 -2.99 -1.83 -15.96
CA LYS A 76 -4.42 -1.94 -15.69
C LYS A 76 -4.63 -2.95 -14.57
N ILE A 77 -5.37 -2.55 -13.55
CA ILE A 77 -5.62 -3.29 -12.31
C ILE A 77 -7.10 -3.23 -11.94
#